data_AF-A0A8T9S668-F1
#
_entry.id   AF-A0A8T9S668-F1
#
_cell.length_a   1.000
_cell.length_b   1.000
_cell.length_c   1.000
_cell.angle_alpha   90.00
_cell.angle_beta   90.00
_cell.angle_gamma   90.00
#
_symmetry.space_group_name_H-M   'P 1'
#
loop_
_entity.id
_entity.type
_entity.pdbx_description
1 polymer ?
#
loop_
_entity_poly.entity_id
_entity_poly.type
_entity_poly.pdbx_seq_one_letter_code
_entity_poly.pdbx_strand_id
1 'polypeptide(L)' 'MPESMTRAQHLQWAKTRALEYLDAGNLTDAWASFVSDLGKHPETAGNSTIELGMLEMMMGGLNTAAKLRHHIEGTH' A
#
# COMPACT_ATOMS: atom_id res chain seq x y z
N MET A 1 -15.87 8.90 -3.90
CA MET A 1 -15.45 7.73 -3.08
C MET A 1 -16.72 7.16 -2.49
N PRO A 2 -17.01 5.86 -2.59
CA PRO A 2 -18.22 5.33 -1.97
C PRO A 2 -18.07 5.51 -0.45
N GLU A 3 -18.91 6.35 0.15
CA GLU A 3 -18.89 6.76 1.57
C GLU A 3 -19.22 5.62 2.55
N SER A 4 -19.01 4.36 2.16
CA SER A 4 -19.58 3.16 2.80
C SER A 4 -18.67 1.93 2.84
N MET A 5 -17.41 2.02 2.38
CA MET A 5 -16.46 0.92 2.58
C MET A 5 -15.90 0.92 4.00
N THR A 6 -15.93 -0.25 4.64
CA THR A 6 -15.28 -0.44 5.94
C THR A 6 -13.76 -0.34 5.81
N ARG A 7 -13.05 -0.12 6.92
CA ARG A 7 -11.58 -0.14 6.97
C ARG A 7 -10.96 -1.35 6.26
N ALA A 8 -11.51 -2.55 6.51
CA ALA A 8 -11.01 -3.79 5.91
C ALA A 8 -11.25 -3.83 4.39
N GLN A 9 -12.41 -3.38 3.93
CA GLN A 9 -12.70 -3.30 2.50
C GLN A 9 -11.80 -2.27 1.83
N HIS A 10 -11.60 -1.10 2.44
CA HIS A 10 -10.76 -0.03 1.91
C HIS A 10 -9.30 -0.47 1.82
N LEU A 11 -8.80 -1.13 2.86
CA LEU A 11 -7.47 -1.73 2.86
C LEU A 11 -7.33 -2.78 1.75
N GLN A 12 -8.29 -3.69 1.59
CA GLN A 12 -8.25 -4.70 0.55
C GLN A 12 -8.25 -4.08 -0.85
N TRP A 13 -9.05 -3.02 -1.05
CA TRP A 13 -9.08 -2.27 -2.30
C TRP A 13 -7.74 -1.59 -2.62
N ALA A 14 -7.14 -0.93 -1.62
CA ALA A 14 -5.81 -0.32 -1.75
C ALA A 14 -4.74 -1.36 -2.11
N LYS A 15 -4.77 -2.54 -1.45
CA LYS A 15 -3.86 -3.66 -1.76
C LYS A 15 -4.02 -4.13 -3.21
N THR A 16 -5.25 -4.41 -3.64
CA THR A 16 -5.51 -4.91 -5.01
C THR A 16 -4.95 -3.94 -6.05
N ARG A 17 -5.24 -2.65 -5.92
CA ARG A 17 -4.73 -1.63 -6.85
C ARG A 17 -3.21 -1.54 -6.88
N ALA A 18 -2.56 -1.58 -5.71
CA ALA A 18 -1.11 -1.55 -5.63
C ALA A 18 -0.47 -2.78 -6.30
N LEU A 19 -1.07 -3.97 -6.13
CA LEU A 19 -0.60 -5.19 -6.76
C LEU A 19 -0.74 -5.18 -8.28
N GLU A 20 -1.74 -4.50 -8.85
CA GLU A 20 -1.86 -4.32 -10.31
C GLU A 20 -0.66 -3.57 -10.90
N TYR A 21 -0.23 -2.46 -10.27
CA TYR A 21 0.98 -1.74 -10.67
C TYR A 21 2.24 -2.58 -10.48
N LEU A 22 2.28 -3.38 -9.43
CA LEU A 22 3.41 -4.25 -9.14
C LEU A 22 3.57 -5.36 -10.18
N ASP A 23 2.47 -5.96 -10.60
CA ASP A 23 2.42 -6.98 -11.65
C ASP A 23 2.75 -6.40 -13.03
N ALA A 24 2.52 -5.10 -13.22
CA ALA A 24 3.00 -4.35 -14.38
C ALA A 24 4.50 -3.96 -14.30
N GLY A 25 5.20 -4.31 -13.21
CA GLY A 25 6.62 -4.01 -13.01
C GLY A 25 6.91 -2.59 -12.48
N ASN A 26 5.89 -1.82 -12.14
CA ASN A 26 6.04 -0.45 -11.64
C ASN A 26 6.03 -0.41 -10.11
N LEU A 27 7.19 -0.68 -9.49
CA LEU A 27 7.34 -0.70 -8.03
C LEU A 27 7.01 0.65 -7.39
N THR A 28 7.48 1.75 -7.99
CA THR A 28 7.25 3.11 -7.49
C THR A 28 5.76 3.45 -7.49
N ASP A 29 5.07 3.14 -8.59
CA ASP A 29 3.63 3.42 -8.71
C ASP A 29 2.80 2.51 -7.80
N ALA A 30 3.22 1.25 -7.62
CA ALA A 30 2.59 0.33 -6.69
C ALA A 30 2.60 0.89 -5.26
N TRP A 31 3.76 1.35 -4.80
CA TRP A 31 3.87 1.96 -3.47
C TRP A 31 3.15 3.30 -3.37
N ALA A 32 3.31 4.19 -4.35
CA ALA A 32 2.65 5.49 -4.36
C ALA A 32 1.12 5.36 -4.36
N SER A 33 0.59 4.42 -5.16
CA SER A 33 -0.84 4.06 -5.17
C SER A 33 -1.28 3.57 -3.80
N PHE A 34 -0.54 2.64 -3.20
CA PHE A 34 -0.90 2.05 -1.90
C PHE A 34 -1.00 3.12 -0.81
N VAL A 35 0.03 3.95 -0.66
CA VAL A 35 0.07 5.01 0.36
C VAL A 35 -1.01 6.07 0.12
N SER A 36 -1.18 6.49 -1.13
CA SER A 36 -2.24 7.44 -1.50
C SER A 36 -3.62 6.87 -1.19
N ASP A 37 -3.87 5.60 -1.51
CA ASP A 37 -5.14 4.95 -1.26
C ASP A 37 -5.41 4.81 0.24
N LEU A 38 -4.43 4.43 1.07
CA LEU A 38 -4.59 4.39 2.54
C LEU A 38 -4.94 5.76 3.15
N GLY A 39 -4.37 6.84 2.63
CA GLY A 39 -4.67 8.21 3.07
C GLY A 39 -6.10 8.67 2.80
N LYS A 40 -6.85 7.96 1.96
CA LYS A 40 -8.22 8.34 1.58
C LYS A 40 -9.31 7.91 2.56
N HIS A 41 -9.00 7.05 3.53
CA HIS A 41 -9.95 6.62 4.56
C HIS A 41 -9.39 6.93 5.95
N PRO A 42 -10.15 7.62 6.83
CA PRO A 42 -9.63 8.13 8.10
C PRO A 42 -9.07 7.03 9.02
N GLU A 43 -9.66 5.83 9.02
CA GLU A 43 -9.17 4.70 9.84
C GLU A 43 -7.92 3.99 9.27
N THR A 44 -7.49 4.35 8.06
CA THR A 44 -6.23 3.86 7.46
C THR A 44 -5.22 4.99 7.22
N ALA A 45 -5.64 6.25 7.30
CA ALA A 45 -4.85 7.45 6.96
C ALA A 45 -3.78 7.83 7.99
N GLY A 46 -3.55 7.02 9.02
CA GLY A 46 -2.51 7.21 10.03
C GLY A 46 -1.85 5.90 10.45
N ASN A 47 -1.89 4.88 9.58
CA ASN A 47 -1.31 3.58 9.92
C ASN A 47 0.23 3.70 9.94
N SER A 48 0.83 3.27 11.04
CA SER A 48 2.29 3.20 11.25
C SER A 48 3.00 2.43 10.13
N THR A 49 2.27 1.59 9.39
CA THR A 49 2.79 0.87 8.22
C THR A 49 3.23 1.80 7.08
N ILE A 50 2.64 2.99 6.93
CA ILE A 50 3.05 3.96 5.90
C ILE A 50 4.44 4.53 6.22
N GLU A 51 4.68 4.91 7.47
CA GLU A 51 5.97 5.42 7.92
C GLU A 51 7.05 4.33 7.88
N LEU A 52 6.72 3.12 8.32
CA LEU A 52 7.63 1.98 8.28
C LEU A 52 8.00 1.59 6.84
N GLY A 53 7.01 1.51 5.93
CA GLY A 53 7.27 1.19 4.54
C GLY A 53 8.04 2.28 3.79
N MET A 54 7.88 3.56 4.16
CA MET A 54 8.73 4.65 3.67
C MET A 54 10.19 4.48 4.12
N LEU A 55 10.43 4.13 5.38
CA LEU A 55 11.77 3.81 5.90
C LEU A 55 12.37 2.58 5.19
N GLU A 56 11.59 1.52 4.99
CA GLU A 56 12.04 0.33 4.26
C GLU A 56 12.35 0.63 2.79
N MET A 57 11.56 1.46 2.11
CA MET A 57 11.88 1.98 0.76
C MET A 57 13.23 2.67 0.74
N MET A 58 13.46 3.62 1.66
CA MET A 58 14.70 4.41 1.73
C MET A 58 15.93 3.57 2.06
N MET A 59 15.78 2.51 2.86
CA MET A 59 16.86 1.56 3.18
C MET A 59 17.07 0.48 2.10
N GLY A 60 16.31 0.52 0.99
CA GLY A 60 16.38 -0.49 -0.07
C GLY A 60 15.69 -1.82 0.27
N GLY A 61 14.86 -1.84 1.32
CA GLY A 61 14.06 -2.97 1.76
C GLY A 61 12.88 -3.29 0.83
N LEU A 62 12.35 -2.33 0.08
CA LEU A 62 11.25 -2.55 -0.89
C LEU A 62 11.71 -2.42 -2.35
N ASN A 63 12.95 -2.80 -2.64
CA ASN A 63 13.58 -2.65 -3.96
C ASN A 63 13.31 -3.79 -4.96
N THR A 64 12.50 -4.78 -4.59
CA THR A 64 12.08 -5.87 -5.49
C THR A 64 10.58 -6.08 -5.41
N ALA A 65 9.99 -6.57 -6.50
CA ALA A 65 8.56 -6.85 -6.55
C ALA A 65 8.10 -7.82 -5.46
N ALA A 66 8.90 -8.85 -5.16
CA ALA A 66 8.59 -9.82 -4.11
C ALA A 66 8.54 -9.18 -2.71
N LYS A 67 9.49 -8.30 -2.37
CA LYS A 67 9.51 -7.64 -1.06
C LYS A 67 8.37 -6.65 -0.91
N LEU A 68 8.08 -5.88 -1.96
CA LEU A 68 6.96 -4.94 -1.97
C LEU A 68 5.61 -5.66 -1.88
N ARG A 69 5.44 -6.77 -2.61
CA ARG A 69 4.25 -7.64 -2.50
C ARG A 69 4.04 -8.13 -1.07
N HIS A 70 5.08 -8.68 -0.46
CA HIS A 70 5.03 -9.17 0.92
C HIS A 70 4.62 -8.07 1.91
N HIS A 71 5.16 -6.86 1.75
CA HIS A 71 4.80 -5.71 2.58
C HIS A 71 3.32 -5.30 2.40
N ILE A 72 2.86 -5.18 1.14
CA ILE A 72 1.46 -4.83 0.83
C ILE A 72 0.50 -5.88 1.40
N GLU A 73 0.77 -7.16 1.17
CA GLU A 73 -0.08 -8.26 1.64
C GLU A 73 -0.10 -8.34 3.18
N GLY A 74 1.02 -8.07 3.84
CA GLY A 74 1.18 -8.10 5.30
C GLY A 74 0.54 -6.93 6.06
N THR A 75 0.15 -5.85 5.38
CA THR A 75 -0.48 -4.68 6.04
C THR A 75 -1.88 -5.01 6.56
N HIS A 76 -2.22 -4.63 7.80
CA HIS A 76 -3.52 -4.94 8.43
C HIS A 76 -4.14 -3.76 9.17
#